data_AF-A0A7K1VK42-F1
#
_entry.id   AF-A0A7K1VK42-F1
#
_cell.length_a   1.000
_cell.length_b   1.000
_cell.length_c   1.000
_cell.angle_alpha   90.00
_cell.angle_beta   90.00
_cell.angle_gamma   90.00
#
_symmetry.space_group_name_H-M   'P 1'
#
loop_
_entity.id
_entity.type
_entity.pdbx_description
1 polymer ?
#
loop_
_entity_poly.entity_id
_entity_poly.type
_entity_poly.pdbx_seq_one_letter_code
_entity_poly.pdbx_strand_id
1 'polypeptide(L)' 'MPSLSDSSRPVLRTLIDAFADPGAVDAGYAAHVLSDARELLDIAPAQRMPTLLFPRSAVFDVPDAPPVPPGAL' A
#
# COMPACT_ATOMS: atom_id res chain seq x y z
N MET A 1 4.80 -13.80 -2.91
CA MET A 1 3.41 -13.35 -3.10
C MET A 1 3.41 -12.33 -4.22
N PRO A 2 2.69 -12.58 -5.34
CA PRO A 2 2.67 -11.65 -6.46
C PRO A 2 1.97 -10.35 -6.03
N SER A 3 2.65 -9.22 -6.18
CA SER A 3 2.06 -7.90 -5.98
C SER A 3 1.08 -7.64 -7.13
N LEU A 4 -0.22 -7.53 -6.84
CA LEU A 4 -1.20 -7.12 -7.83
C LEU A 4 -0.92 -5.68 -8.26
N SER A 5 -0.74 -5.49 -9.56
CA SER A 5 -0.61 -4.14 -10.14
C SER A 5 -1.94 -3.39 -10.03
N ASP A 6 -1.89 -2.06 -10.01
CA ASP A 6 -3.12 -1.24 -10.01
C ASP A 6 -4.03 -1.56 -11.21
N SER A 7 -3.43 -1.96 -12.34
CA SER A 7 -4.13 -2.40 -13.55
C SER A 7 -4.91 -3.71 -13.39
N SER A 8 -4.60 -4.53 -12.38
CA SER A 8 -5.25 -5.84 -12.15
C SER A 8 -6.57 -5.71 -11.37
N ARG A 9 -6.75 -4.66 -10.57
CA ARG A 9 -7.97 -4.39 -9.79
C ARG A 9 -9.24 -4.24 -10.63
N PRO A 10 -9.28 -3.44 -11.72
CA PRO A 10 -10.48 -3.33 -12.55
C PRO A 10 -10.82 -4.64 -13.26
N VAL A 11 -9.81 -5.44 -13.62
CA VAL A 11 -10.01 -6.76 -14.23
C VAL A 11 -10.67 -7.73 -13.24
N LEU A 12 -10.18 -7.77 -11.99
CA LEU A 12 -10.77 -8.62 -10.94
C LEU A 12 -12.22 -8.22 -10.61
N ARG A 13 -12.54 -6.92 -10.61
CA ARG A 13 -13.93 -6.46 -10.45
C ARG A 13 -14.82 -6.90 -11.61
N THR A 14 -14.34 -6.76 -12.84
CA THR A 14 -15.07 -7.21 -14.04
C THR A 14 -15.32 -8.72 -14.00
N LEU A 15 -14.35 -9.50 -13.50
CA LEU A 15 -14.50 -10.94 -13.27
C LEU A 15 -15.58 -11.25 -12.24
N ILE A 16 -15.61 -10.53 -11.12
CA ILE A 16 -16.65 -10.71 -10.09
C ILE A 16 -18.03 -10.41 -10.67
N ASP A 17 -18.17 -9.33 -11.42
CA ASP A 17 -19.44 -8.94 -12.03
C ASP A 17 -19.91 -9.98 -13.06
N ALA A 18 -19.00 -10.51 -13.88
CA ALA A 18 -19.29 -11.52 -14.89
C ALA A 18 -19.73 -12.87 -14.29
N PHE A 19 -19.28 -13.20 -13.08
CA PHE A 19 -19.62 -14.44 -12.39
C PHE A 19 -20.70 -14.29 -11.31
N ALA A 20 -21.23 -13.08 -11.10
CA ALA A 20 -22.31 -12.81 -10.14
C ALA A 20 -23.66 -13.39 -10.60
N ASP A 21 -23.90 -13.43 -11.91
CA ASP A 21 -24.98 -14.20 -12.54
C ASP A 21 -24.34 -15.22 -13.51
N PRO A 22 -23.91 -16.38 -13.01
CA PRO A 22 -23.07 -17.30 -13.77
C PRO A 22 -23.78 -17.96 -14.96
N GLY A 23 -25.10 -17.76 -15.13
CA GLY A 23 -25.87 -18.30 -16.24
C GLY A 23 -25.67 -19.81 -16.42
N ALA A 24 -24.98 -20.20 -17.49
CA ALA A 24 -24.71 -21.60 -17.86
C ALA A 24 -23.39 -22.18 -17.26
N VAL A 25 -22.67 -21.43 -16.43
CA VAL A 25 -21.45 -21.90 -15.79
C VAL A 25 -21.79 -22.80 -14.59
N ASP A 26 -20.98 -23.84 -14.38
CA ASP A 26 -21.10 -24.69 -13.19
C ASP A 26 -21.00 -23.86 -11.89
N ALA A 27 -21.93 -24.09 -10.97
CA ALA A 27 -22.05 -23.31 -9.75
C ALA A 27 -20.82 -23.46 -8.83
N GLY A 28 -20.20 -24.65 -8.80
CA GLY A 28 -18.97 -24.88 -8.03
C GLY A 28 -17.81 -24.11 -8.62
N TYR A 29 -17.65 -24.16 -9.95
CA TYR A 29 -16.62 -23.39 -10.63
C TYR A 29 -16.80 -21.87 -10.45
N ALA A 30 -18.03 -21.37 -10.57
CA ALA A 30 -18.32 -19.95 -10.32
C ALA A 30 -17.99 -19.54 -8.87
N ALA A 31 -18.30 -20.38 -7.88
CA ALA A 31 -17.95 -20.13 -6.49
C ALA A 31 -16.44 -20.06 -6.26
N HIS A 32 -15.66 -20.95 -6.90
CA HIS A 32 -14.20 -20.93 -6.83
C HIS A 32 -13.63 -19.64 -7.43
N VAL A 33 -14.05 -19.26 -8.64
CA VAL A 33 -13.57 -18.03 -9.30
C VAL A 33 -13.89 -16.78 -8.47
N LEU A 34 -15.09 -16.71 -7.89
CA LEU A 34 -15.49 -15.60 -7.04
C LEU A 34 -14.70 -15.54 -5.72
N SER A 35 -14.40 -16.69 -5.12
CA SER A 35 -13.57 -16.78 -3.91
C SER A 35 -12.17 -16.25 -4.18
N ASP A 36 -11.52 -16.75 -5.22
CA ASP A 36 -10.14 -16.40 -5.58
C ASP A 36 -10.04 -14.92 -5.98
N ALA A 37 -11.00 -14.41 -6.75
CA ALA A 37 -11.00 -13.01 -7.19
C ALA A 37 -11.17 -12.02 -6.01
N ARG A 38 -11.97 -12.39 -5.01
CA ARG A 38 -12.16 -11.59 -3.78
C ARG A 38 -10.92 -11.63 -2.90
N GLU A 39 -10.35 -12.81 -2.69
CA GLU A 39 -9.11 -12.98 -1.92
C GLU A 39 -7.98 -12.13 -2.53
N LEU A 40 -7.82 -12.18 -3.86
CA LEU A 40 -6.84 -11.36 -4.56
C LEU A 40 -7.09 -9.85 -4.41
N LEU A 41 -8.35 -9.40 -4.44
CA LEU A 41 -8.69 -7.99 -4.20
C LEU A 41 -8.38 -7.54 -2.78
N ASP A 42 -8.61 -8.38 -1.77
CA ASP A 42 -8.35 -8.07 -0.36
C ASP A 42 -6.85 -8.11 -0.03
N ILE A 43 -6.09 -9.01 -0.65
CA ILE A 43 -4.63 -9.12 -0.51
C ILE A 43 -3.89 -7.95 -1.18
N ALA A 44 -4.56 -7.11 -1.98
CA ALA A 44 -3.99 -5.87 -2.45
C ALA A 44 -4.25 -4.75 -1.42
N PRO A 45 -3.41 -4.55 -0.38
CA PRO A 45 -3.47 -3.32 0.37
C PRO A 45 -3.22 -2.20 -0.65
N ALA A 46 -4.10 -1.18 -0.66
CA ALA A 46 -3.67 0.08 -1.19
C ALA A 46 -2.33 0.36 -0.53
N GLN A 47 -1.26 0.57 -1.31
CA GLN A 47 -0.01 1.10 -0.79
C GLN A 47 -0.32 2.49 -0.20
N ARG A 48 -0.93 2.52 0.99
CA ARG A 48 -0.83 3.65 1.89
C ARG A 48 0.64 3.65 2.23
N MET A 49 1.39 4.53 1.56
CA MET A 49 2.66 4.98 2.11
C MET A 49 2.39 5.27 3.58
N PRO A 50 3.04 4.56 4.52
CA PRO A 50 3.02 5.04 5.89
C PRO A 50 3.64 6.42 5.79
N THR A 51 2.83 7.47 5.94
CA THR A 51 3.35 8.79 6.24
C THR A 51 4.20 8.57 7.47
N LEU A 52 5.53 8.55 7.27
CA LEU A 52 6.49 8.58 8.34
C LEU A 52 6.23 9.91 9.05
N LEU A 53 5.33 9.88 10.02
CA LEU A 53 5.29 10.87 11.08
C LEU A 53 6.59 10.63 11.85
N PHE A 54 7.68 11.22 11.36
CA PHE A 54 8.90 11.34 12.12
C PHE A 54 8.51 11.94 13.46
N PRO A 55 8.65 11.21 14.59
CA PRO A 55 8.49 11.85 15.88
C PRO A 55 9.52 12.97 15.94
N ARG A 56 9.09 14.17 16.30
CA ARG A 56 9.90 15.38 16.45
C ARG A 56 10.88 15.27 17.63
N SER A 57 11.61 14.17 17.78
CA SER A 57 12.84 14.13 18.59
C SER A 57 13.98 14.71 17.76
N ALA A 58 13.78 15.93 17.26
CA ALA A 58 14.88 16.78 16.84
C ALA A 58 15.51 17.30 18.14
N VAL A 59 16.47 16.54 18.66
CA VAL A 59 17.43 17.08 19.63
C VAL A 59 18.30 18.05 18.85
N PHE A 60 17.86 19.30 18.75
CA PHE A 60 18.77 20.41 18.53
C PHE A 60 19.27 20.80 19.91
N ASP A 61 20.50 20.44 20.25
CA ASP A 61 21.21 21.16 21.30
C ASP A 61 22.60 21.55 20.81
N VAL A 62 22.73 22.85 20.58
CA VAL A 62 23.94 23.69 20.47
C VAL A 62 24.89 23.42 19.29
N PRO A 63 24.87 24.24 18.21
CA PRO A 63 26.07 24.40 17.39
C PRO A 63 27.15 25.11 18.22
N ASP A 64 28.33 24.48 18.26
CA ASP A 64 29.53 24.97 18.95
C ASP A 64 29.81 26.43 18.59
N ALA A 65 30.07 27.28 19.59
CA ALA A 65 30.37 28.68 19.33
C ALA A 65 31.71 28.79 18.58
N PRO A 66 31.83 29.65 17.55
CA PRO A 66 33.08 29.75 16.81
C PRO A 66 34.21 30.24 17.74
N PRO A 67 35.44 29.69 17.60
CA PRO A 67 36.54 30.09 18.46
C PRO A 67 36.92 31.56 18.22
N VAL A 68 37.10 32.32 19.31
CA VAL A 68 37.49 33.73 19.27
C VAL A 68 38.96 33.83 18.82
N PRO A 69 39.30 34.66 17.80
CA PRO A 69 40.69 34.86 17.40
C PRO A 69 41.47 35.60 18.52
N PRO A 70 42.74 35.23 18.78
CA PRO A 70 43.55 35.87 19.80
C PRO A 70 43.99 37.25 19.33
N GLY A 71 43.17 38.26 19.60
CA GLY A 71 43.47 39.64 19.22
C GLY A 71 42.51 40.71 19.75
N ALA A 72 41.61 40.36 20.66
CA ALA A 72 40.69 41.30 21.30
C ALA A 72 40.90 41.30 22.83
N LEU A 73 42.10 41.71 23.25
CA LEU A 73 42.37 42.24 24.59
C LEU A 73 43.05 43.59 24.42
#